data_AF-A0AAD0U5P1-F1
#
_entry.id   AF-A0AAD0U5P1-F1
#
_cell.length_a   1.000
_cell.length_b   1.000
_cell.length_c   1.000
_cell.angle_alpha   90.00
_cell.angle_beta   90.00
_cell.angle_gamma   90.00
#
_symmetry.space_group_name_H-M   'P 1'
#
loop_
_entity.id
_entity.type
_entity.pdbx_description
1 polymer ?
#
loop_
_entity_poly.entity_id
_entity_poly.type
_entity_poly.pdbx_seq_one_letter_code
_entity_poly.pdbx_strand_id
1 'polypeptide(L)'
;MNQPGYFTNWVEIITYQVASEKQYFAHVFSWSMSGKFLVMERLSPVKLADLAGHATPAYINDKKPENFGRSKSGEIKLLDYGMLELPIGQLYTFPQS
;
A
#
# COMPACT_ATOMS: atom_id res chain seq x y z
N MET A 1 -5.49 15.16 20.51
CA MET A 1 -4.04 14.83 20.40
C MET A 1 -3.96 13.49 19.71
N ASN A 2 -3.43 13.42 18.49
CA ASN A 2 -3.15 12.15 17.82
C ASN A 2 -1.88 11.56 18.46
N GLN A 3 -2.02 10.58 19.35
CA GLN A 3 -0.87 9.76 19.70
C GLN A 3 -0.51 8.92 18.47
N PRO A 4 0.72 9.01 17.95
CA PRO A 4 1.15 8.10 16.89
C PRO A 4 1.08 6.68 17.44
N GLY A 5 0.28 5.82 16.81
CA GLY A 5 0.23 4.41 17.16
C GLY A 5 1.63 3.79 17.06
N TYR A 6 1.93 2.82 17.91
CA TYR A 6 3.24 2.13 17.94
C TYR A 6 3.48 1.22 16.73
N PHE A 7 2.68 1.34 15.68
CA PHE A 7 2.73 0.48 14.50
C PHE A 7 3.85 0.95 13.57
N THR A 8 4.69 0.00 13.15
CA THR A 8 5.74 0.23 12.16
C THR A 8 5.17 -0.01 10.77
N ASN A 9 5.57 0.81 9.79
CA ASN A 9 5.13 0.71 8.40
C ASN A 9 5.91 -0.35 7.60
N TRP A 10 6.39 -1.42 8.25
CA TRP A 10 7.24 -2.42 7.60
C TRP A 10 6.50 -3.17 6.51
N VAL A 11 5.19 -3.38 6.68
CA VAL A 11 4.37 -4.02 5.66
C VAL A 11 4.30 -3.13 4.41
N GLU A 12 4.01 -1.82 4.54
CA GLU A 12 4.07 -0.92 3.38
C GLU A 12 5.47 -0.89 2.76
N ILE A 13 6.51 -0.74 3.57
CA ILE A 13 7.90 -0.65 3.07
C ILE A 13 8.27 -1.90 2.26
N ILE A 14 8.06 -3.09 2.82
CA ILE A 14 8.40 -4.35 2.14
C ILE A 14 7.55 -4.51 0.89
N THR A 15 6.24 -4.26 0.98
CA THR A 15 5.31 -4.38 -0.15
C THR A 15 5.73 -3.48 -1.29
N TYR A 16 6.01 -2.21 -1.01
CA TYR A 16 6.48 -1.26 -2.02
C TYR A 16 7.80 -1.69 -2.65
N GLN A 17 8.73 -2.25 -1.87
CA GLN A 17 10.02 -2.72 -2.39
C GLN A 17 9.86 -3.90 -3.35
N VAL A 18 9.03 -4.88 -3.00
CA VAL A 18 8.88 -6.14 -3.75
C VAL A 18 7.83 -6.09 -4.86
N ALA A 19 6.88 -5.14 -4.80
CA ALA A 19 5.85 -5.00 -5.81
C ALA A 19 6.49 -4.69 -7.18
N SER A 20 6.12 -5.48 -8.19
CA SER A 20 6.45 -5.20 -9.59
C SER A 20 5.62 -4.06 -10.18
N GLU A 21 4.47 -3.77 -9.58
CA GLU A 21 3.45 -2.84 -10.11
C GLU A 21 3.49 -1.48 -9.40
N LYS A 22 4.68 -0.92 -9.20
CA LYS A 22 4.92 0.32 -8.44
C LYS A 22 4.08 1.52 -8.92
N GLN A 23 3.61 1.51 -10.16
CA GLN A 23 2.77 2.58 -10.71
C GLN A 23 1.45 2.79 -9.96
N TYR A 24 0.90 1.76 -9.29
CA TYR A 24 -0.34 1.88 -8.53
C TYR A 24 -0.15 2.46 -7.13
N PHE A 25 1.09 2.57 -6.65
CA PHE A 25 1.40 2.98 -5.30
C PHE A 25 1.88 4.42 -5.24
N ALA A 26 1.56 5.08 -4.13
CA ALA A 26 2.21 6.31 -3.75
C ALA A 26 3.72 6.06 -3.64
N HIS A 27 4.51 6.76 -4.45
CA HIS A 27 5.95 6.62 -4.48
C HIS A 27 6.57 6.89 -3.10
N VAL A 28 7.31 5.92 -2.58
CA VAL A 28 8.08 6.06 -1.34
C VAL A 28 9.44 6.64 -1.66
N PHE A 29 9.76 7.81 -1.10
CA PHE A 29 11.06 8.46 -1.25
C PHE A 29 12.08 7.95 -0.24
N SER A 30 11.64 7.73 1.00
CA SER A 30 12.51 7.27 2.09
C SER A 30 11.69 6.77 3.29
N TRP A 31 12.36 6.05 4.19
CA TRP A 31 11.80 5.61 5.47
C TRP A 31 12.88 5.63 6.56
N SER A 32 12.46 5.75 7.81
CA SER A 32 13.36 5.63 8.96
C SER A 32 13.82 4.18 9.14
N MET A 33 15.02 3.98 9.69
CA MET A 33 15.52 2.64 10.04
C MET A 33 14.57 1.87 10.98
N SER A 34 13.84 2.59 11.84
CA SER A 34 12.86 1.98 12.75
C SER A 34 11.54 1.53 12.08
N GLY A 35 11.30 1.91 10.82
CA GLY A 35 10.02 1.72 10.12
C GLY A 35 8.88 2.63 10.62
N LYS A 36 9.11 3.49 11.62
CA LYS A 36 8.06 4.36 12.20
C LYS A 36 7.69 5.55 11.31
N PHE A 37 8.61 6.01 10.48
CA PHE A 37 8.39 7.15 9.59
C PHE A 37 8.59 6.73 8.14
N LEU A 38 7.65 7.13 7.30
CA LEU A 38 7.62 6.88 5.85
C LEU A 38 7.38 8.22 5.14
N VAL A 39 8.22 8.55 4.17
CA VAL A 39 8.09 9.76 3.35
C VAL A 39 7.64 9.34 1.96
N MET A 40 6.46 9.79 1.58
CA MET A 40 5.80 9.40 0.33
C MET A 40 5.48 10.62 -0.53
N GLU A 41 5.19 10.37 -1.80
CA GLU A 41 4.59 11.38 -2.66
C GLU A 41 3.31 11.96 -2.03
N ARG A 42 3.17 13.27 -2.20
CA ARG A 42 2.00 13.96 -1.69
C ARG A 42 0.85 13.77 -2.66
N LEU A 43 -0.23 13.16 -2.16
CA LEU A 43 -1.48 12.97 -2.88
C LEU A 43 -2.58 13.89 -2.34
N SER A 44 -3.50 14.28 -3.22
CA SER A 44 -4.72 14.98 -2.84
C SER A 44 -5.82 13.96 -2.49
N PRO A 45 -6.67 14.21 -1.47
CA PRO A 45 -7.77 13.31 -1.15
C PRO A 45 -8.70 13.09 -2.35
N VAL A 46 -9.23 11.87 -2.46
CA VAL A 46 -10.23 11.50 -3.46
C VAL A 46 -11.55 11.11 -2.79
N LYS A 47 -12.65 11.19 -3.54
CA LYS A 47 -13.97 10.73 -3.11
C LYS A 47 -14.26 9.36 -3.72
N LEU A 48 -15.25 8.66 -3.17
CA LEU A 48 -15.70 7.37 -3.72
C LEU A 48 -16.08 7.46 -5.20
N ALA A 49 -16.68 8.57 -5.63
CA ALA A 49 -17.02 8.80 -7.04
C ALA A 49 -15.79 8.88 -7.96
N ASP A 50 -14.65 9.34 -7.45
CA ASP A 50 -13.39 9.36 -8.21
C ASP A 50 -12.80 7.96 -8.42
N LEU A 51 -13.18 6.99 -7.59
CA LEU A 51 -12.69 5.61 -7.64
C LEU A 51 -13.52 4.71 -8.58
N ALA A 52 -14.61 5.22 -9.15
CA ALA A 52 -15.45 4.45 -10.06
C ALA A 52 -14.63 4.00 -11.29
N GLY A 53 -14.49 2.69 -11.47
CA GLY A 53 -13.71 2.10 -12.57
C GLY A 53 -12.19 2.17 -12.39
N HIS A 54 -11.68 2.61 -11.24
CA HIS A 54 -10.25 2.58 -10.95
C HIS A 54 -9.78 1.15 -10.69
N ALA A 55 -8.70 0.74 -11.36
CA ALA A 55 -8.10 -0.57 -11.21
C ALA A 55 -6.99 -0.55 -10.15
N THR A 56 -6.96 -1.58 -9.31
CA THR A 56 -5.91 -1.79 -8.31
C THR A 56 -5.38 -3.22 -8.41
N PRO A 57 -4.16 -3.49 -7.92
CA PRO A 57 -3.69 -4.86 -7.78
C PRO A 57 -4.66 -5.71 -6.96
N ALA A 58 -4.84 -6.97 -7.35
CA ALA A 58 -5.85 -7.85 -6.76
C ALA A 58 -5.60 -8.19 -5.28
N TYR A 59 -4.34 -8.16 -4.86
CA TYR A 59 -3.93 -8.42 -3.47
C TYR A 59 -4.21 -7.23 -2.54
N ILE A 60 -4.73 -6.10 -3.04
CA ILE A 60 -5.13 -4.96 -2.22
C ILE A 60 -6.60 -5.09 -1.85
N ASN A 61 -6.87 -5.29 -0.57
CA ASN A 61 -8.21 -5.52 -0.06
C ASN A 61 -8.89 -4.23 0.44
N ASP A 62 -8.14 -3.33 1.09
CA ASP A 62 -8.75 -2.14 1.69
C ASP A 62 -8.99 -1.01 0.66
N LYS A 63 -10.17 -1.06 0.03
CA LYS A 63 -10.59 -0.17 -1.06
C LYS A 63 -11.33 1.10 -0.61
N LYS A 64 -11.12 1.55 0.63
CA LYS A 64 -11.74 2.79 1.13
C LYS A 64 -11.11 4.02 0.46
N PRO A 65 -11.88 5.08 0.16
CA PRO A 65 -11.35 6.31 -0.43
C PRO A 65 -10.18 6.96 0.32
N GLU A 66 -10.13 6.81 1.64
CA GLU A 66 -9.04 7.30 2.50
C GLU A 66 -7.69 6.64 2.22
N ASN A 67 -7.68 5.45 1.62
CA ASN A 67 -6.47 4.72 1.25
C ASN A 67 -5.96 5.09 -0.14
N PHE A 68 -6.59 6.05 -0.81
CA PHE A 68 -6.19 6.52 -2.13
C PHE A 68 -5.94 8.01 -2.12
N GLY A 69 -5.20 8.46 -3.12
CA GLY A 69 -5.12 9.87 -3.43
C GLY A 69 -4.76 10.13 -4.88
N ARG A 70 -4.95 11.38 -5.30
CA ARG A 70 -4.66 11.86 -6.64
C ARG A 70 -3.31 12.58 -6.67
N SER A 71 -2.43 12.14 -7.55
CA SER A 71 -1.13 12.76 -7.78
C SER A 71 -1.28 14.12 -8.49
N LYS A 72 -0.18 14.87 -8.59
CA LYS A 72 -0.14 16.11 -9.38
C LYS A 72 -0.38 15.88 -10.88
N SER A 73 -0.08 14.68 -11.40
CA SER A 73 -0.36 14.26 -12.78
C SER A 73 -1.81 13.85 -13.00
N GLY A 74 -2.62 13.76 -11.94
CA GLY A 74 -4.02 13.33 -12.00
C GLY A 74 -4.24 11.83 -11.84
N GLU A 75 -3.17 11.05 -11.68
CA GLU A 75 -3.23 9.60 -11.45
C GLU A 75 -3.75 9.30 -10.04
N ILE A 76 -4.65 8.33 -9.93
CA ILE A 76 -5.10 7.82 -8.63
C ILE A 76 -4.16 6.70 -8.20
N LYS A 77 -3.69 6.76 -6.96
CA LYS A 77 -2.72 5.82 -6.40
C LYS A 77 -3.07 5.46 -4.97
N LEU A 78 -2.62 4.28 -4.56
CA LEU A 78 -2.74 3.76 -3.21
C LEU A 78 -1.80 4.51 -2.25
N LEU A 79 -2.39 5.13 -1.24
CA LEU A 79 -1.72 5.78 -0.13
C LEU A 79 -1.44 4.81 1.02
N ASP A 80 -2.40 3.95 1.35
CA ASP A 80 -2.29 2.92 2.38
C ASP A 80 -2.41 1.53 1.73
N TYR A 81 -1.41 0.70 1.99
CA TYR A 81 -1.30 -0.66 1.50
C TYR A 81 -0.62 -1.55 2.57
N GLY A 82 -0.87 -1.25 3.84
CA GLY A 82 -0.41 -2.04 4.98
C GLY A 82 -1.22 -3.34 5.20
N MET A 83 -2.35 -3.49 4.51
CA MET A 83 -3.16 -4.71 4.53
C MET A 83 -3.28 -5.33 3.14
N LEU A 84 -2.83 -6.58 3.04
CA LEU A 84 -2.77 -7.35 1.80
C LEU A 84 -3.57 -8.64 1.94
N GLU A 85 -4.19 -9.05 0.84
CA GLU A 85 -4.75 -10.38 0.66
C GLU A 85 -3.80 -11.18 -0.23
N LEU A 86 -2.98 -12.01 0.41
CA LEU A 86 -2.08 -12.91 -0.30
C LEU A 86 -2.81 -14.21 -0.62
N PRO A 87 -3.01 -14.57 -1.90
CA PRO A 87 -3.60 -15.85 -2.24
C PRO A 87 -2.70 -16.96 -1.70
N ILE A 88 -3.32 -18.01 -1.15
CA ILE A 88 -2.58 -19.21 -0.73
C ILE A 88 -1.93 -19.81 -1.98
N GLY A 89 -0.61 -19.75 -2.05
CA GLY A 89 0.17 -20.37 -3.11
C GLY A 89 0.18 -21.90 -3.01
N GLN A 90 0.98 -22.54 -3.86
CA GLN A 90 1.20 -23.99 -3.77
C GLN A 90 1.83 -24.32 -2.40
N LEU A 91 1.18 -25.21 -1.64
CA LEU A 91 1.72 -25.69 -0.37
C LEU A 91 2.93 -26.57 -0.64
N TYR A 92 4.02 -26.31 0.08
CA TYR A 92 5.17 -27.20 0.13
C TYR A 92 4.98 -28.20 1.26
N THR A 93 5.03 -29.50 0.95
CA THR A 93 5.00 -30.56 1.94
C THR A 93 6.43 -31.03 2.18
N PHE A 94 6.88 -30.98 3.44
CA PHE A 94 8.15 -31.58 3.81
C PHE A 94 8.11 -33.10 3.57
N PRO A 95 9.20 -33.73 3.09
CA PRO A 95 9.24 -35.18 2.94
C PRO A 95 9.01 -35.86 4.29
N GLN A 96 8.23 -36.94 4.29
CA GLN A 96 8.13 -37.83 5.46
C GLN A 96 9.45 -38.60 5.58
N SER A 97 10.01 -38.63 6.79
CA SER A 97 11.24 -39.37 7.14
C SER A 97 11.11 -40.86 6.91
#